data_AF-A0A1G2J9L1-F1
#
_entry.id   AF-A0A1G2J9L1-F1
#
_cell.length_a   1.000
_cell.length_b   1.000
_cell.length_c   1.000
_cell.angle_alpha   90.00
_cell.angle_beta   90.00
_cell.angle_gamma   90.00
#
_symmetry.space_group_name_H-M   'P 1'
#
loop_
_entity.id
_entity.type
_entity.pdbx_description
1 polymer ?
#
loop_
_entity_poly.entity_id
_entity_poly.type
_entity_poly.pdbx_seq_one_letter_code
_entity_poly.pdbx_strand_id
1 'polypeptide(L)' 'MKILQSLIMPKKGYKDIKEEVIIKRTRRSFNDWRKILDKFDVKKNGHKSAAMFLNRVYKVNPWWSQVIVIRYEYENKLRR' A
#
# COMPACT_ATOMS: atom_id res chain seq x y z
N MET A 1 -14.02 -25.79 3.56
CA MET A 1 -13.69 -24.78 2.52
C MET A 1 -12.27 -24.27 2.81
N LYS A 2 -11.26 -24.80 2.12
CA LYS A 2 -9.83 -24.55 2.42
C LYS A 2 -9.37 -23.20 1.84
N ILE A 3 -9.08 -22.28 2.75
CA ILE A 3 -8.02 -21.26 2.74
C ILE A 3 -7.31 -21.06 1.37
N LEU A 4 -7.73 -20.04 0.62
CA LEU A 4 -7.02 -19.51 -0.55
C LEU A 4 -6.36 -18.16 -0.25
N GLN A 5 -5.76 -18.00 0.94
CA GLN A 5 -4.97 -16.81 1.28
C GLN A 5 -3.45 -17.00 1.07
N SER A 6 -2.98 -18.18 0.63
CA SER A 6 -1.56 -18.53 0.59
C SER A 6 -0.83 -18.29 -0.74
N LEU A 7 -1.49 -17.80 -1.80
CA LEU A 7 -0.90 -17.76 -3.15
C LEU A 7 -0.44 -16.38 -3.66
N ILE A 8 -0.39 -15.33 -2.82
CA ILE A 8 0.07 -13.98 -3.25
C ILE A 8 1.12 -13.40 -2.29
N MET A 9 1.91 -14.24 -1.63
CA MET A 9 3.01 -13.77 -0.78
C MET A 9 4.34 -13.95 -1.53
N PRO A 10 5.03 -12.88 -1.96
CA PRO A 10 6.44 -13.01 -2.29
C PRO A 10 7.20 -13.56 -1.06
N LYS A 11 8.14 -14.49 -1.27
CA LYS A 11 9.06 -15.02 -0.23
C LYS A 11 9.86 -13.92 0.49
N LYS A 12 9.89 -12.70 -0.07
CA LYS A 12 10.50 -11.47 0.45
C LYS A 12 9.38 -10.47 0.81
N GLY A 13 9.47 -9.80 1.95
CA GLY A 13 8.36 -9.04 2.52
C GLY A 13 7.90 -7.84 1.67
N TYR A 14 6.76 -7.23 2.01
CA TYR A 14 6.17 -6.07 1.29
C TYR A 14 7.15 -4.90 1.04
N LYS A 15 8.22 -4.83 1.84
CA LYS A 15 9.32 -3.86 1.77
C LYS A 15 10.27 -4.05 0.57
N ASP A 16 10.35 -5.25 0.01
CA ASP A 16 11.34 -5.60 -1.02
C ASP A 16 10.78 -5.42 -2.44
N ILE A 17 9.57 -4.87 -2.58
CA ILE A 17 8.96 -4.58 -3.87
C ILE A 17 9.69 -3.40 -4.51
N LYS A 18 10.33 -3.69 -5.66
CA LYS A 18 11.05 -2.70 -6.45
C LYS A 18 10.13 -1.59 -6.97
N GLU A 19 10.69 -0.39 -7.08
CA GLU A 19 10.02 0.82 -7.57
C GLU A 19 9.36 0.60 -8.95
N GLU A 20 10.06 -0.08 -9.86
CA GLU A 20 9.57 -0.41 -11.20
C GLU A 20 8.25 -1.19 -11.19
N VAL A 21 8.06 -2.09 -10.21
CA VAL A 21 6.85 -2.88 -10.06
C VAL A 21 5.71 -2.02 -9.53
N ILE A 22 6.00 -1.11 -8.58
CA ILE A 22 5.02 -0.16 -8.05
C ILE A 22 4.50 0.73 -9.16
N ILE A 23 5.40 1.34 -9.95
CA ILE A 23 5.03 2.20 -11.08
C ILE A 23 4.19 1.41 -12.09
N LYS A 24 4.65 0.23 -12.52
CA LYS A 24 3.93 -0.59 -13.50
C LYS A 24 2.51 -0.96 -13.06
N ARG A 25 2.29 -1.17 -11.77
CA ARG A 25 1.01 -1.68 -11.24
C ARG A 25 0.08 -0.60 -10.74
N THR A 26 0.61 0.55 -10.36
CA THR A 26 -0.13 1.63 -9.68
C THR A 26 -0.11 2.95 -10.45
N ARG A 27 0.69 3.02 -11.52
CA ARG A 27 0.88 4.19 -12.41
C ARG A 27 1.52 5.40 -11.73
N ARG A 28 2.11 5.23 -10.54
CA ARG A 28 2.81 6.28 -9.80
C ARG A 28 4.03 5.70 -9.08
N SER A 29 5.01 6.56 -8.81
CA SER A 29 6.13 6.21 -7.95
C SER A 29 5.65 6.02 -6.51
N PHE A 30 6.40 5.26 -5.72
CA PHE A 30 6.14 5.16 -4.29
C PHE A 30 6.28 6.53 -3.60
N ASN A 31 7.17 7.39 -4.09
CA ASN A 31 7.32 8.75 -3.57
C ASN A 31 6.06 9.61 -3.77
N ASP A 32 5.38 9.47 -4.91
CA ASP A 32 4.10 10.16 -5.14
C ASP A 32 3.02 9.64 -4.20
N TRP A 33 2.99 8.33 -3.97
CA TRP A 33 2.06 7.74 -3.01
C TRP A 33 2.32 8.22 -1.59
N ARG A 34 3.58 8.36 -1.17
CA ARG A 34 3.92 8.98 0.13
C ARG A 34 3.29 10.35 0.26
N LYS A 35 3.51 11.25 -0.71
CA LYS A 35 2.93 12.61 -0.68
C LYS A 35 1.40 12.61 -0.62
N ILE A 36 0.75 11.68 -1.31
CA ILE A 36 -0.71 11.51 -1.28
C ILE A 36 -1.17 11.06 0.11
N LEU A 37 -0.47 10.09 0.71
CA LEU A 37 -0.78 9.55 2.03
C LEU A 37 -0.46 10.53 3.17
N ASP A 38 0.58 11.35 3.04
CA ASP A 38 0.88 12.45 3.95
C ASP A 38 -0.27 13.45 4.00
N LYS A 39 -0.78 13.85 2.82
CA LYS A 39 -1.96 14.74 2.72
C LYS A 39 -3.24 14.11 3.26
N PHE A 40 -3.37 12.79 3.11
CA PHE A 40 -4.49 12.05 3.67
C PHE A 40 -4.40 11.90 5.19
N ASP A 41 -3.23 12.11 5.80
CA ASP A 41 -2.96 11.91 7.22
C ASP A 41 -3.33 10.49 7.69
N VAL A 42 -2.52 9.50 7.26
CA VAL A 42 -2.72 8.08 7.62
C VAL A 42 -2.68 7.86 9.13
N LYS A 43 -1.88 8.63 9.87
CA LYS A 43 -1.77 8.52 11.33
C LYS A 43 -3.12 8.82 11.99
N LYS A 44 -3.84 9.82 11.50
CA LYS A 44 -5.17 10.20 11.98
C LYS A 44 -6.28 9.29 11.46
N ASN A 45 -6.25 8.92 10.18
CA ASN A 45 -7.35 8.22 9.52
C ASN A 45 -7.26 6.68 9.56
N GLY A 46 -6.07 6.15 9.83
CA GLY A 46 -5.80 4.73 9.98
C GLY A 46 -5.64 3.96 8.66
N HIS A 47 -5.02 2.78 8.78
CA HIS A 47 -4.70 1.85 7.69
C HIS A 47 -5.86 1.62 6.71
N LYS A 48 -7.02 1.20 7.26
CA LYS A 48 -8.18 0.77 6.47
C LYS A 48 -8.72 1.91 5.62
N SER A 49 -8.84 3.10 6.21
CA SER A 49 -9.32 4.30 5.53
C SER A 49 -8.35 4.74 4.43
N ALA A 50 -7.05 4.68 4.68
CA ALA A 50 -6.02 4.98 3.68
C ALA A 50 -6.07 4.02 2.47
N ALA A 51 -6.17 2.71 2.72
CA ALA A 51 -6.29 1.72 1.64
C ALA A 51 -7.59 1.90 0.84
N MET A 52 -8.71 2.20 1.51
CA MET A 52 -9.98 2.52 0.84
C MET A 52 -9.90 3.81 0.04
N PHE A 53 -9.20 4.83 0.53
CA PHE A 53 -8.99 6.10 -0.17
C PHE A 53 -8.21 5.88 -1.48
N LEU A 54 -7.09 5.15 -1.44
CA LEU A 54 -6.33 4.82 -2.65
C LEU A 54 -7.16 4.04 -3.67
N ASN A 55 -7.98 3.10 -3.21
CA ASN A 55 -8.85 2.32 -4.09
C ASN A 55 -9.98 3.17 -4.69
N ARG A 56 -10.71 3.94 -3.88
CA ARG A 56 -11.90 4.65 -4.33
C ARG A 56 -11.56 5.89 -5.16
N VAL A 57 -10.57 6.66 -4.72
CA VAL A 57 -10.20 7.95 -5.33
C VAL A 57 -9.22 7.75 -6.48
N TYR A 58 -8.18 6.94 -6.28
CA TYR A 58 -7.13 6.75 -7.27
C TYR A 58 -7.25 5.46 -8.09
N LYS A 59 -8.32 4.68 -7.88
CA LYS A 59 -8.60 3.42 -8.58
C LYS A 59 -7.45 2.41 -8.51
N VAL A 60 -6.64 2.49 -7.44
CA VAL A 60 -5.60 1.49 -7.18
C VAL A 60 -6.27 0.18 -6.84
N ASN A 61 -5.79 -0.93 -7.40
CA ASN A 61 -6.31 -2.25 -7.08
C ASN A 61 -6.31 -2.48 -5.54
N PRO A 62 -7.34 -3.14 -4.95
CA PRO A 62 -7.44 -3.29 -3.50
C PRO A 62 -6.18 -3.86 -2.83
N TRP A 63 -5.55 -4.85 -3.45
CA TRP A 63 -4.32 -5.45 -2.93
C TRP A 63 -3.15 -4.47 -2.97
N TRP A 64 -2.96 -3.77 -4.10
CA TRP A 64 -1.91 -2.75 -4.22
C TRP A 64 -2.12 -1.57 -3.27
N SER A 65 -3.37 -1.22 -2.97
CA SER A 65 -3.70 -0.19 -1.99
C SER A 65 -3.19 -0.56 -0.59
N GLN A 66 -3.38 -1.82 -0.18
CA GLN A 66 -2.83 -2.32 1.08
C GLN A 66 -1.30 -2.31 1.06
N VAL A 67 -0.67 -2.78 -0.01
CA VAL A 67 0.79 -2.82 -0.13
C VAL A 67 1.41 -1.43 0.03
N ILE A 68 0.86 -0.43 -0.67
CA ILE A 68 1.34 0.96 -0.58
C ILE A 68 1.22 1.47 0.86
N VAL A 69 0.06 1.27 1.50
CA VAL A 69 -0.17 1.75 2.88
C VAL A 69 0.72 1.02 3.88
N ILE A 70 0.91 -0.30 3.76
CA ILE A 70 1.81 -1.07 4.64
C ILE A 70 3.23 -0.53 4.55
N ARG A 71 3.74 -0.31 3.33
CA ARG A 71 5.09 0.23 3.14
C ARG A 71 5.21 1.64 3.70
N TYR A 72 4.19 2.48 3.50
CA TYR A 72 4.12 3.84 4.07
C TYR A 72 4.17 3.82 5.60
N GLU A 73 3.34 2.98 6.24
CA GLU A 73 3.27 2.87 7.69
C GLU A 73 4.59 2.37 8.29
N TYR A 74 5.26 1.45 7.59
CA TYR A 74 6.57 0.94 7.99
C TYR A 74 7.65 2.02 7.92
N GLU A 75 7.78 2.72 6.77
CA GLU A 75 8.79 3.79 6.60
C GLU A 75 8.58 4.96 7.59
N ASN A 76 7.33 5.19 8.01
CA ASN A 76 6.97 6.24 8.98
C ASN A 76 6.83 5.75 10.43
N LYS A 77 7.17 4.49 10.73
CA LYS A 77 7.05 3.89 12.08
C LYS A 77 5.67 4.06 12.72
N LEU A 78 4.61 4.05 11.91
CA LEU A 78 3.22 4.16 12.36
C LEU A 78 2.65 2.82 12.82
N ARG A 79 3.30 1.72 12.45
CA ARG A 79 2.92 0.37 12.82
C ARG A 79 3.77 -0.08 14.01
N ARG A 80 3.13 -0.43 15.13
CA ARG A 80 3.75 -1.19 16.23
C ARG A 80 3.82 -2.67 15.87
#